data_AF-A0A923ZZF4-F1
#
_entry.id   AF-A0A923ZZF4-F1
#
_cell.length_a   1.000
_cell.length_b   1.000
_cell.length_c   1.000
_cell.angle_alpha   90.00
_cell.angle_beta   90.00
_cell.angle_gamma   90.00
#
_symmetry.space_group_name_H-M   'P 1'
#
loop_
_entity.id
_entity.type
_entity.pdbx_description
1 polymer ?
#
loop_
_entity_poly.entity_id
_entity_poly.type
_entity_poly.pdbx_seq_one_letter_code
_entity_poly.pdbx_strand_id
1 'polypeptide(L)' 'MNAPVAAVDLAKPAFTPERQREVAAALRTLLPEHCVLFNEEDTRPYECDGLAAFRQLPMVVVLPENEAQVVRI' A
#
# COMPACT_ATOMS: atom_id res chain seq x y z
N MET A 1 -16.77 0.33 18.53
CA MET A 1 -16.49 -1.12 18.66
C MET A 1 -15.85 -1.56 17.36
N ASN A 2 -14.52 -1.65 17.32
CA ASN A 2 -13.84 -2.24 16.18
C ASN A 2 -13.95 -3.76 16.33
N ALA A 3 -14.56 -4.41 15.34
CA ALA A 3 -14.69 -5.86 15.27
C ALA A 3 -13.30 -6.52 15.31
N PRO A 4 -13.18 -7.78 15.80
CA PRO A 4 -11.90 -8.43 15.90
C PRO A 4 -11.38 -8.69 14.49
N VAL A 5 -10.32 -8.00 14.09
CA VAL A 5 -9.56 -8.35 12.89
C VAL A 5 -9.03 -9.75 13.17
N ALA A 6 -9.52 -10.74 12.42
CA ALA A 6 -9.05 -12.11 12.50
C ALA A 6 -7.52 -12.11 12.49
N ALA A 7 -6.90 -12.89 13.38
CA ALA A 7 -5.45 -12.97 13.51
C ALA A 7 -4.84 -13.25 12.13
N VAL A 8 -4.27 -12.21 11.53
CA VAL A 8 -3.55 -12.32 10.26
C VAL A 8 -2.39 -13.25 10.54
N ASP A 9 -2.33 -14.35 9.82
CA ASP A 9 -1.16 -15.23 9.86
C ASP A 9 0.03 -14.46 9.30
N LEU A 10 0.84 -13.92 10.21
CA LEU A 10 2.00 -13.07 9.91
C LEU A 10 3.08 -13.81 9.09
N ALA A 11 2.99 -15.14 8.97
CA ALA A 11 3.93 -15.94 8.20
C ALA A 11 3.62 -15.99 6.70
N LYS A 12 2.40 -15.61 6.29
CA LYS A 12 1.99 -15.66 4.88
C LYS A 12 2.07 -14.26 4.26
N PRO A 13 2.69 -14.09 3.08
CA PRO A 13 2.65 -12.81 2.39
C PRO A 13 1.18 -12.48 2.07
N ALA A 14 0.74 -11.28 2.46
CA ALA A 14 -0.65 -10.85 2.32
C ALA A 14 -1.11 -10.76 0.85
N PHE A 15 -0.17 -10.75 -0.10
CA PHE A 15 -0.39 -10.65 -1.53
C PHE A 15 0.73 -11.37 -2.31
N THR A 16 0.49 -11.66 -3.60
CA THR A 16 1.52 -12.20 -4.49
C THR A 16 2.25 -11.08 -5.24
N PRO A 17 3.50 -11.30 -5.70
CA PRO A 17 4.23 -10.33 -6.52
C PRO A 17 3.50 -9.97 -7.83
N GLU A 18 2.80 -10.93 -8.45
CA GLU A 18 2.01 -10.69 -9.66
C GLU A 18 0.89 -9.71 -9.38
N ARG A 19 0.17 -9.92 -8.26
CA ARG A 19 -0.92 -9.02 -7.87
C ARG A 19 -0.42 -7.62 -7.56
N GLN A 20 0.74 -7.49 -6.91
CA GLN A 20 1.36 -6.21 -6.64
C GLN A 20 1.68 -5.46 -7.94
N ARG A 21 2.25 -6.15 -8.95
CA ARG A 21 2.56 -5.57 -10.26
C ARG A 21 1.30 -5.15 -11.02
N GLU A 22 0.24 -5.95 -11.00
CA GLU A 22 -1.05 -5.59 -11.62
C GLU A 22 -1.61 -4.29 -11.03
N VAL A 23 -1.61 -4.18 -9.70
CA VAL A 23 -2.13 -2.99 -9.01
C VAL A 23 -1.25 -1.78 -9.27
N ALA A 24 0.07 -1.92 -9.19
CA ALA A 24 1.00 -0.83 -9.50
C ALA A 24 0.84 -0.35 -10.96
N ALA A 25 0.69 -1.27 -11.91
CA ALA A 25 0.44 -0.93 -13.31
C ALA A 25 -0.89 -0.19 -13.51
N ALA A 26 -1.96 -0.63 -12.86
CA ALA A 26 -3.26 0.04 -12.90
C ALA A 26 -3.18 1.47 -12.33
N LEU A 27 -2.54 1.65 -11.18
CA LEU A 27 -2.37 2.96 -10.55
C LEU A 27 -1.52 3.92 -11.39
N ARG A 28 -0.49 3.41 -12.08
CA ARG A 28 0.34 4.18 -13.03
C ARG A 28 -0.43 4.67 -14.27
N THR A 29 -1.64 4.17 -14.53
CA THR A 29 -2.52 4.76 -15.57
C THR A 29 -3.22 6.04 -15.11
N LEU A 30 -3.29 6.26 -13.79
CA LEU A 30 -3.99 7.38 -13.15
C LEU A 30 -3.03 8.42 -12.59
N LEU A 31 -1.80 8.01 -12.26
CA LEU A 31 -0.80 8.79 -11.54
C LEU A 31 0.54 8.84 -12.31
N PRO A 32 1.35 9.90 -12.11
CA PRO A 32 2.74 9.89 -12.54
C PRO A 32 3.52 8.69 -11.99
N GLU A 33 4.54 8.23 -12.72
CA GLU A 33 5.27 7.02 -12.36
C GLU A 33 5.93 7.09 -10.97
N HIS A 34 6.51 8.25 -10.64
CA HIS A 34 7.18 8.49 -9.35
C HIS A 34 6.22 8.57 -8.16
N CYS A 35 4.92 8.70 -8.41
CA CYS A 35 3.90 8.72 -7.37
C CYS A 35 3.47 7.32 -6.93
N VAL A 36 3.90 6.25 -7.60
CA VAL A 36 3.47 4.87 -7.30
C VAL A 36 4.66 4.06 -6.77
N LEU A 37 4.69 3.87 -5.46
CA LEU A 37 5.75 3.19 -4.72
C LEU A 37 5.35 1.76 -4.41
N PHE A 38 6.15 0.77 -4.82
CA PHE A 38 5.87 -0.64 -4.56
C PHE A 38 7.11 -1.47 -4.24
N ASN A 39 8.31 -0.87 -4.28
CA ASN A 39 9.50 -1.51 -3.72
C ASN A 39 9.44 -1.45 -2.20
N GLU A 40 9.93 -2.49 -1.52
CA GLU A 40 9.90 -2.57 -0.06
C GLU A 40 10.63 -1.40 0.61
N GLU A 41 11.73 -0.92 0.03
CA GLU A 41 12.48 0.24 0.53
C GLU A 41 11.66 1.54 0.53
N ASP A 42 10.80 1.72 -0.47
CA ASP A 42 9.95 2.89 -0.61
C ASP A 42 8.68 2.79 0.26
N THR A 43 8.17 1.57 0.50
CA THR A 43 6.93 1.35 1.27
C THR A 43 7.17 1.19 2.77
N ARG A 44 8.39 0.82 3.20
CA ARG A 44 8.76 0.63 4.62
C ARG A 44 8.48 1.83 5.53
N PRO A 45 8.70 3.10 5.11
CA PRO A 45 8.35 4.25 5.93
C PRO A 45 6.85 4.33 6.29
N TYR A 46 5.99 3.64 5.54
CA TYR A 46 4.53 3.63 5.71
C TYR A 46 4.02 2.38 6.44
N GLU A 47 4.91 1.60 7.07
CA GLU A 47 4.51 0.37 7.76
C GLU A 47 3.81 0.62 9.10
N CYS A 48 4.01 1.80 9.71
CA CYS A 48 3.47 2.15 11.02
C CYS A 48 2.29 3.12 10.90
N ASP A 49 1.27 2.91 11.73
CA ASP A 49 0.06 3.76 11.82
C ASP A 49 0.10 4.73 13.02
N GLY A 50 1.25 4.86 13.69
CA GLY A 50 1.41 5.66 14.90
C GLY A 50 1.03 4.92 16.20
N LEU A 51 0.53 3.70 16.12
CA LEU A 51 0.30 2.82 17.27
C LEU A 51 1.47 1.84 17.39
N ALA A 52 2.12 1.80 18.56
CA ALA A 52 3.38 1.08 18.76
C ALA A 52 3.34 -0.44 18.43
N ALA A 53 2.16 -1.04 18.46
CA ALA A 53 1.97 -2.47 18.21
C ALA A 53 1.62 -2.83 16.76
N PHE A 54 1.25 -1.86 15.92
CA PHE A 54 0.75 -2.13 14.58
C PHE A 54 1.79 -1.77 13.54
N ARG A 55 2.32 -2.81 12.89
CA ARG A 55 3.22 -2.69 11.75
C ARG A 55 2.79 -3.65 10.66
N GLN A 56 2.59 -3.11 9.46
CA GLN A 56 2.29 -3.91 8.29
C GLN A 56 2.91 -3.26 7.06
N LEU A 57 3.77 -3.99 6.36
CA LEU A 57 4.34 -3.51 5.11
C LEU A 57 3.21 -3.34 4.07
N PRO A 58 3.03 -2.14 3.49
CA PRO A 58 2.01 -1.91 2.47
C PRO A 58 2.37 -2.62 1.16
N MET A 59 1.35 -3.04 0.42
CA MET A 59 1.51 -3.60 -0.93
C MET A 59 1.98 -2.53 -1.93
N VAL A 60 1.34 -1.36 -1.92
CA VAL A 60 1.66 -0.19 -2.76
C VAL A 60 1.32 1.06 -1.95
N VAL A 61 2.12 2.12 -2.11
CA VAL A 61 1.84 3.46 -1.59
C VAL A 61 1.73 4.41 -2.78
N VAL A 62 0.74 5.31 -2.74
CA VAL A 62 0.57 6.36 -3.76
C VAL A 62 0.72 7.74 -3.15
N LEU A 63 1.40 8.65 -3.86
CA LEU A 63 1.63 10.04 -3.45
C LEU A 63 1.06 11.01 -4.50
N PRO A 64 -0.26 11.25 -4.53
CA PRO A 64 -0.88 12.18 -5.46
C PRO A 64 -0.37 13.61 -5.27
N GLU A 65 -0.18 14.32 -6.37
CA GLU A 65 0.28 15.71 -6.42
C GLU A 65 -0.87 16.72 -6.28
N ASN A 66 -2.11 16.28 -6.51
CA ASN A 66 -3.30 17.11 -6.42
C ASN A 66 -4.56 16.31 -6.07
N GLU A 67 -5.60 17.03 -5.67
CA GLU A 67 -6.89 16.45 -5.29
C GLU A 67 -7.57 15.69 -6.43
N ALA A 68 -7.45 16.16 -7.67
CA ALA A 68 -8.08 15.50 -8.82
C ALA A 68 -7.51 14.09 -9.06
N GLN A 69 -6.24 13.87 -8.73
CA GLN A 69 -5.63 12.54 -8.74
C GLN A 69 -6.19 11.64 -7.63
N VAL A 70 -6.40 12.17 -6.41
CA VAL A 70 -7.04 11.43 -5.31
C VAL A 70 -8.44 10.96 -5.70
N VAL A 71 -9.23 11.82 -6.33
CA VAL A 71 -10.61 11.51 -6.77
C VAL A 71 -10.65 10.43 -7.86
N ARG A 72 -9.56 10.25 -8.63
CA ARG A 72 -9.50 9.28 -9.73
C ARG A 72 -9.12 7.86 -9.30
N ILE A 73 -8.56 7.70 -8.10
CA ILE A 73 -8.13 6.41 -7.52
C ILE A 73 -9.33 5.74 -6.84
#